data_AF-J9DZK4-F1
#
_entry.id   AF-J9DZK4-F1
#
_cell.length_a   1.000
_cell.length_b   1.000
_cell.length_c   1.000
_cell.angle_alpha   90.00
_cell.angle_beta   90.00
_cell.angle_gamma   90.00
#
_symmetry.space_group_name_H-M   'P 1'
#
loop_
_entity.id
_entity.type
_entity.pdbx_description
1 polymer ?
#
loop_
_entity_poly.entity_id
_entity_poly.type
_entity_poly.pdbx_seq_one_letter_code
_entity_poly.pdbx_strand_id
1 'polypeptide(L)'
;TIVFVVRDYKSSEECSYGFEGGMEYLKTMLQTSSSYQSNELRAVRREIQSCFEQTLCFLLPHPGHRVADNESFRGLVRGHLMNK
;
A
#
# COMPACT_ATOMS: atom_id res chain seq x y z
N THR A 1 -16.24 1.95 2.27
CA THR A 1 -14.88 2.12 1.74
C THR A 1 -13.91 1.18 2.42
N ILE A 2 -13.00 0.54 1.67
CA ILE A 2 -11.83 -0.19 2.19
C ILE A 2 -10.55 0.49 1.70
N VAL A 3 -9.49 0.51 2.51
CA VAL A 3 -8.20 1.11 2.17
C VAL A 3 -7.08 0.10 2.35
N PHE A 4 -6.36 -0.19 1.27
CA PHE A 4 -5.12 -0.96 1.30
C PHE A 4 -3.93 -0.04 1.59
N VAL A 5 -3.17 -0.33 2.65
CA VAL A 5 -1.95 0.42 2.97
C VAL A 5 -0.78 -0.54 2.86
N VAL A 6 -0.06 -0.49 1.74
CA VAL A 6 1.10 -1.34 1.51
C VAL A 6 2.29 -0.71 2.23
N ARG A 7 2.82 -1.42 3.22
CA ARG A 7 4.00 -1.00 3.98
C ARG A 7 5.26 -1.47 3.27
N ASP A 8 6.33 -0.71 3.44
CA ASP A 8 7.68 -1.04 2.97
C ASP A 8 7.73 -1.38 1.47
N TYR A 9 6.94 -0.65 0.68
CA TYR A 9 6.91 -0.81 -0.77
C TYR A 9 8.30 -0.47 -1.35
N LYS A 10 8.83 -1.38 -2.18
CA LYS A 10 10.28 -1.41 -2.49
C LYS A 10 10.72 -0.48 -3.61
N SER A 11 9.87 -0.15 -4.57
CA SER A 11 10.29 0.59 -5.78
C SER A 11 9.26 1.61 -6.22
N SER A 12 9.62 2.90 -6.16
CA SER A 12 8.82 3.98 -6.74
C SER A 12 8.89 4.04 -8.28
N GLU A 13 9.71 3.19 -8.92
CA GLU A 13 9.88 3.18 -10.38
C GLU A 13 8.70 2.49 -11.09
N GLU A 14 8.06 1.51 -10.45
CA GLU A 14 6.87 0.85 -10.98
C GLU A 14 5.59 1.62 -10.66
N CYS A 15 5.42 2.02 -9.40
CA CYS A 15 4.30 2.83 -8.93
C CYS A 15 4.81 3.85 -7.91
N SER A 16 4.39 5.12 -8.04
CA SER A 16 4.80 6.17 -7.10
C SER A 16 4.31 5.90 -5.67
N TYR A 17 5.01 6.43 -4.67
CA TYR A 17 4.51 6.39 -3.29
C TYR A 17 3.25 7.23 -3.13
N GLY A 18 2.44 6.88 -2.12
CA GLY A 18 1.21 7.58 -1.79
C GLY A 18 0.00 7.06 -2.55
N PHE A 19 -0.99 7.93 -2.71
CA PHE A 19 -2.31 7.57 -3.23
C PHE A 19 -2.27 7.21 -4.72
N GLU A 20 -1.60 8.02 -5.53
CA GLU A 20 -1.64 7.90 -7.00
C GLU A 20 -1.07 6.56 -7.46
N GLY A 21 0.17 6.23 -7.09
CA GLY A 21 0.73 4.93 -7.40
C GLY A 21 0.06 3.77 -6.66
N GLY A 22 -0.54 4.02 -5.49
CA GLY A 22 -1.39 3.04 -4.82
C GLY A 22 -2.61 2.66 -5.63
N MET A 23 -3.30 3.63 -6.22
CA MET A 23 -4.45 3.38 -7.09
C MET A 23 -4.05 2.67 -8.38
N GLU A 24 -2.90 3.03 -8.97
CA GLU A 24 -2.34 2.33 -10.14
C GLU A 24 -2.03 0.86 -9.81
N TYR A 25 -1.32 0.61 -8.71
CA TYR A 25 -1.01 -0.72 -8.22
C TYR A 25 -2.26 -1.55 -7.93
N LEU A 26 -3.26 -0.95 -7.26
CA LEU A 26 -4.50 -1.65 -6.92
C LEU A 26 -5.29 -2.04 -8.19
N LYS A 27 -5.27 -1.20 -9.22
CA LYS A 27 -5.95 -1.47 -10.49
C LYS A 27 -5.36 -2.70 -11.20
N THR A 28 -4.04 -2.86 -11.19
CA THR A 28 -3.40 -4.06 -11.76
C THR A 28 -3.70 -5.29 -10.93
N MET A 29 -3.69 -5.17 -9.59
CA MET A 29 -3.95 -6.28 -8.68
C MET A 29 -5.39 -6.80 -8.74
N LEU A 30 -6.38 -5.93 -8.93
CA LEU A 30 -7.81 -6.30 -8.99
C LEU A 30 -8.32 -6.57 -10.42
N GLN A 31 -7.47 -6.55 -11.44
CA GLN A 31 -7.90 -6.79 -12.81
C GLN A 31 -8.47 -8.21 -12.99
N THR A 32 -9.74 -8.32 -13.42
CA THR A 32 -10.44 -9.61 -13.59
C THR A 32 -10.49 -10.13 -15.03
N SER A 33 -9.95 -9.37 -15.99
CA SER A 33 -10.10 -9.64 -17.43
C SER A 33 -9.02 -10.56 -18.03
N SER A 34 -8.00 -10.96 -17.25
CA SER A 34 -6.92 -11.81 -17.76
C SER A 34 -7.38 -13.27 -17.86
N SER A 35 -7.31 -13.82 -19.07
CA SER A 35 -7.71 -15.21 -19.40
C SER A 35 -6.86 -16.27 -18.68
N TYR A 36 -5.70 -15.88 -18.15
CA TYR A 36 -4.79 -16.77 -17.42
C TYR A 36 -5.13 -16.92 -15.92
N GLN A 37 -6.15 -16.21 -15.41
CA GLN A 37 -6.51 -16.27 -13.98
C GLN A 37 -7.50 -17.41 -13.66
N SER A 38 -7.24 -18.11 -12.55
CA SER A 38 -8.15 -19.11 -12.01
C SER A 38 -9.53 -18.52 -11.67
N ASN A 39 -10.55 -19.36 -11.65
CA ASN A 39 -11.92 -18.95 -11.29
C ASN A 39 -11.98 -18.39 -9.86
N GLU A 40 -11.23 -19.00 -8.93
CA GLU A 40 -11.15 -18.59 -7.52
C GLU A 40 -10.59 -17.17 -7.38
N LEU A 41 -9.46 -16.87 -8.03
CA LEU A 41 -8.86 -15.53 -7.98
C LEU A 41 -9.80 -14.46 -8.56
N ARG A 42 -10.54 -14.78 -9.64
CA ARG A 42 -11.54 -13.87 -10.20
C ARG A 42 -12.74 -13.66 -9.26
N ALA A 43 -13.20 -14.70 -8.56
CA ALA A 43 -14.29 -14.60 -7.61
C ALA A 43 -13.92 -13.66 -6.46
N VAL A 44 -12.76 -13.88 -5.84
CA VAL A 44 -12.24 -13.03 -4.75
C VAL A 44 -12.13 -11.56 -5.18
N ARG A 45 -11.56 -11.29 -6.36
CA ARG A 45 -11.44 -9.92 -6.89
C ARG A 45 -12.79 -9.23 -7.08
N ARG A 46 -13.79 -9.96 -7.61
CA ARG A 46 -15.16 -9.45 -7.79
C ARG A 46 -15.83 -9.18 -6.46
N GLU A 47 -15.67 -10.05 -5.48
CA GLU A 47 -16.21 -9.86 -4.13
C GLU A 47 -15.63 -8.62 -3.46
N ILE A 48 -14.31 -8.43 -3.52
CA ILE A 48 -13.67 -7.20 -3.00
C ILE A 48 -14.28 -5.95 -3.64
N GLN A 49 -14.57 -5.99 -4.95
CA GLN A 49 -15.18 -4.86 -5.66
C GLN A 49 -16.67 -4.68 -5.37
N SER A 50 -17.41 -5.73 -5.02
CA SER A 50 -18.85 -5.65 -4.74
C SER A 50 -19.18 -5.33 -3.29
N CYS A 51 -18.31 -5.71 -2.34
CA CYS A 51 -18.54 -5.50 -0.91
C CYS A 51 -18.34 -4.04 -0.46
N PHE A 52 -17.60 -3.23 -1.21
CA PHE A 52 -17.25 -1.87 -0.81
C PHE A 52 -17.53 -0.87 -1.93
N GLU A 53 -18.20 0.23 -1.59
CA GLU A 53 -18.47 1.34 -2.52
C GLU A 53 -17.19 1.98 -3.09
N GLN A 54 -16.13 1.99 -2.29
CA GLN A 54 -14.82 2.52 -2.70
C GLN A 54 -13.72 1.61 -2.18
N THR A 55 -12.72 1.41 -3.02
CA THR A 55 -11.50 0.66 -2.71
C THR A 55 -10.33 1.57 -3.02
N LEU A 56 -9.57 1.93 -1.99
CA LEU A 56 -8.45 2.87 -2.08
C LEU A 56 -7.14 2.15 -1.76
N CYS A 57 -6.02 2.71 -2.21
CA CYS A 57 -4.71 2.15 -1.92
C CYS A 57 -3.65 3.23 -1.77
N PHE A 58 -2.72 3.01 -0.83
CA PHE A 58 -1.55 3.86 -0.59
C PHE A 58 -0.31 3.00 -0.50
N LEU A 59 0.75 3.39 -1.21
CA LEU A 59 2.07 2.75 -1.12
C LEU A 59 2.96 3.57 -0.19
N LEU A 60 3.36 2.99 0.94
CA LEU A 60 4.23 3.65 1.89
C LEU A 60 5.67 3.15 1.75
N PRO A 61 6.67 4.05 1.76
CA PRO A 61 8.07 3.66 1.76
C PRO A 61 8.43 2.98 3.08
N HIS A 62 9.55 2.25 3.08
CA HIS A 62 10.13 1.73 4.31
C HIS A 62 10.44 2.88 5.29
N PRO A 63 10.10 2.77 6.59
CA PRO A 63 10.25 3.85 7.56
C PRO A 63 11.72 4.15 7.93
N GLY A 64 12.65 3.35 7.41
CA GLY A 64 14.08 3.40 7.70
C GLY A 64 14.49 2.48 8.86
N HIS A 65 15.72 1.98 8.82
CA HIS A 65 16.27 1.01 9.78
C HIS A 65 16.16 1.47 11.24
N ARG A 66 16.35 2.77 11.52
CA ARG A 66 16.25 3.32 12.88
C ARG A 66 14.85 3.18 13.50
N VAL A 67 13.82 3.04 12.67
CA VAL A 67 12.44 2.83 13.08
C VAL A 67 12.11 1.33 13.06
N ALA A 68 12.50 0.63 11.99
CA ALA A 68 12.16 -0.79 11.80
C ALA A 68 12.89 -1.73 12.78
N ASP A 69 14.15 -1.44 13.09
CA ASP A 69 15.03 -2.37 13.81
C ASP A 69 15.18 -1.99 15.31
N ASN A 70 14.54 -0.91 15.76
CA ASN A 70 14.65 -0.40 17.12
C ASN A 70 13.35 -0.59 17.91
N GLU A 71 13.31 -1.61 18.76
CA GLU A 71 12.18 -1.90 19.66
C GLU A 71 11.86 -0.75 20.63
N SER A 72 12.83 0.11 20.92
CA SER A 72 12.67 1.27 21.81
C SER A 72 12.37 2.58 21.06
N PHE A 73 12.07 2.52 19.76
CA PHE A 73 11.71 3.72 19.01
C PHE A 73 10.43 4.37 19.56
N ARG A 74 10.54 5.61 20.05
CA ARG A 74 9.44 6.35 20.69
C ARG A 74 8.66 7.30 19.77
N GLY A 75 8.78 7.15 18.45
CA GLY A 75 8.06 8.01 17.50
C GLY A 75 8.62 9.42 17.32
N LEU A 76 9.81 9.72 17.87
CA LEU A 76 10.40 11.06 17.82
C LEU A 76 10.95 11.39 16.43
N VAL A 77 10.51 12.51 15.86
CA VAL A 77 10.99 13.02 14.57
C VAL A 77 12.21 13.91 14.78
N ARG A 78 13.20 13.80 13.89
CA ARG A 78 14.51 14.48 13.98
C ARG A 78 14.42 16.03 14.05
N GLY A 79 13.28 16.63 13.71
CA GLY A 79 13.03 18.07 13.78
C GLY A 79 12.78 18.64 15.19
N HIS A 80 12.55 17.81 16.21
CA HIS A 80 12.35 18.28 17.59
C HIS A 80 13.65 18.58 18.36
N LEU A 81 14.81 18.46 17.71
CA LEU A 81 16.14 18.65 18.31
C LEU A 81 16.86 19.93 17.86
N MET A 82 16.22 20.83 17.10
CA MET A 82 16.84 22.09 16.64
C MET A 82 16.56 23.31 17.54
N ASN A 83 15.93 23.12 18.71
CA ASN A 83 15.73 24.19 19.69
C ASN A 83 16.10 23.70 21.10
N LYS A 84 17.39 23.54 21.37
CA LYS A 84 17.97 23.66 22.72
C LYS A 84 19.38 24.22 22.61
#